data_AF-A0AAD0HKC4-F1
#
_entry.id   AF-A0AAD0HKC4-F1
#
_cell.length_a   1.000
_cell.length_b   1.000
_cell.length_c   1.000
_cell.angle_alpha   90.00
_cell.angle_beta   90.00
_cell.angle_gamma   90.00
#
_symmetry.space_group_name_H-M   'P 1'
#
loop_
_entity.id
_entity.type
_entity.pdbx_description
1 polymer ?
#
loop_
_entity_poly.entity_id
_entity_poly.type
_entity_poly.pdbx_seq_one_letter_code
_entity_poly.pdbx_strand_id
1 'polypeptide(L)'
;MQNSIERVDGRLRERIKEELKIIEETYDVKICLAVESGSRAWGFPSTDSDYDVRFLYVPRKEWYWAMEEHRDVIERPIDDVLDISGWELRKALRLFNKSNPSIMEWLSSDIIYAESFSLAKQLRELKDRAFYPAALMYHYINMAKRNESHHLRGEKVRIKKYFYVLRPLLACQWIERYRTVPPMDFHELLKELVEEGPLLTEIHELLKRKMDGEEMDVENRLAYVHPFIDKELLRFDELVKSYNQPKDNLMQELNELLQSTLDEVWA
;
A
#
# COMPACT_ATOMS: atom_id res chain seq x y z
N MET A 1 -12.21 -12.11 -11.49
CA MET A 1 -12.95 -10.98 -10.88
C MET A 1 -13.86 -11.54 -9.79
N GLN A 2 -13.29 -11.76 -8.61
CA GLN A 2 -14.08 -12.05 -7.41
C GLN A 2 -14.49 -10.68 -6.86
N ASN A 3 -15.79 -10.47 -6.64
CA ASN A 3 -16.38 -9.16 -6.35
C ASN A 3 -15.65 -8.47 -5.18
N SER A 4 -15.08 -7.29 -5.41
CA SER A 4 -14.51 -6.43 -4.36
C SER A 4 -15.53 -6.06 -3.27
N ILE A 5 -16.83 -6.27 -3.55
CA ILE A 5 -17.98 -6.10 -2.65
C ILE A 5 -17.97 -7.13 -1.49
N GLU A 6 -17.41 -8.34 -1.66
CA GLU A 6 -17.41 -9.36 -0.59
C GLU A 6 -16.32 -9.15 0.47
N ARG A 7 -15.36 -8.24 0.25
CA ARG A 7 -14.19 -8.05 1.13
C ARG A 7 -14.42 -7.02 2.25
N VAL A 8 -15.54 -6.28 2.23
CA VAL A 8 -15.87 -5.23 3.21
C VAL A 8 -17.34 -5.34 3.61
N ASP A 9 -17.60 -5.42 4.92
CA ASP A 9 -18.96 -5.41 5.45
C ASP A 9 -19.70 -4.10 5.10
N GLY A 10 -20.96 -4.22 4.69
CA GLY A 10 -21.75 -3.07 4.23
C GLY A 10 -21.97 -2.01 5.30
N ARG A 11 -22.18 -2.41 6.56
CA ARG A 11 -22.36 -1.46 7.67
C ARG A 11 -21.05 -0.75 7.98
N LEU A 12 -19.94 -1.49 7.98
CA LEU A 12 -18.64 -0.89 8.22
C LEU A 12 -18.23 0.06 7.09
N ARG A 13 -18.58 -0.25 5.84
CA ARG A 13 -18.35 0.67 4.73
C ARG A 13 -19.07 2.00 4.94
N GLU A 14 -20.31 1.98 5.41
CA GLU A 14 -21.03 3.21 5.75
C GLU A 14 -20.42 3.94 6.95
N ARG A 15 -20.03 3.22 8.01
CA ARG A 15 -19.27 3.79 9.14
C ARG A 15 -17.98 4.48 8.67
N ILE A 16 -17.22 3.87 7.78
CA ILE A 16 -15.99 4.46 7.21
C ILE A 16 -16.32 5.74 6.46
N LYS A 17 -17.38 5.77 5.64
CA LYS A 17 -17.80 6.99 4.95
C LYS A 17 -18.22 8.10 5.93
N GLU A 18 -18.87 7.75 7.04
CA GLU A 18 -19.22 8.71 8.10
C GLU A 18 -17.97 9.28 8.78
N GLU A 19 -17.00 8.43 9.15
CA GLU A 19 -15.72 8.88 9.72
C GLU A 19 -14.95 9.79 8.75
N LEU A 20 -14.95 9.48 7.44
CA LEU A 20 -14.32 10.32 6.43
C LEU A 20 -14.97 11.72 6.36
N LYS A 21 -16.30 11.81 6.46
CA LYS A 21 -17.01 13.11 6.54
C LYS A 21 -16.66 13.87 7.82
N ILE A 22 -16.61 13.17 8.96
CA ILE A 22 -16.20 13.77 10.24
C ILE A 22 -14.77 14.32 10.14
N ILE A 23 -13.86 13.62 9.45
CA ILE A 23 -12.50 14.10 9.20
C ILE A 23 -12.52 15.37 8.35
N GLU A 24 -13.28 15.41 7.25
CA GLU A 24 -13.41 16.62 6.42
C GLU A 24 -13.88 17.83 7.24
N GLU A 25 -14.90 17.65 8.08
CA GLU A 25 -15.45 18.71 8.92
C GLU A 25 -14.50 19.13 10.06
N THR A 26 -13.89 18.16 10.75
CA THR A 26 -13.05 18.40 11.93
C THR A 26 -11.75 19.11 11.56
N TYR A 27 -11.14 18.73 10.45
CA TYR A 27 -9.84 19.25 10.02
C TYR A 27 -9.98 20.35 8.95
N ASP A 28 -11.20 20.68 8.51
CA ASP A 28 -11.50 21.64 7.45
C ASP A 28 -10.71 21.33 6.16
N VAL A 29 -10.80 20.06 5.74
CA VAL A 29 -10.15 19.50 4.56
C VAL A 29 -11.16 18.87 3.62
N LYS A 30 -10.75 18.59 2.39
CA LYS A 30 -11.51 17.78 1.44
C LYS A 30 -10.77 16.50 1.09
N ILE A 31 -11.47 15.38 1.11
CA ILE A 31 -10.90 14.07 0.77
C ILE A 31 -11.15 13.80 -0.72
N CYS A 32 -10.06 13.62 -1.48
CA CYS A 32 -10.14 13.34 -2.92
C CYS A 32 -10.13 11.83 -3.23
N LEU A 33 -9.51 11.04 -2.34
CA LEU A 33 -9.42 9.59 -2.49
C LEU A 33 -9.38 8.97 -1.10
N ALA A 34 -10.15 7.93 -0.86
CA ALA A 34 -10.04 7.05 0.30
C ALA A 34 -10.22 5.60 -0.17
N VAL A 35 -9.27 4.75 0.18
CA VAL A 35 -9.19 3.36 -0.27
C VAL A 35 -8.86 2.43 0.88
N GLU A 36 -9.17 1.15 0.69
CA GLU A 36 -8.64 0.10 1.55
C GLU A 36 -7.16 -0.15 1.25
N SER A 37 -6.43 -0.52 2.28
CA SER A 37 -5.05 -0.97 2.24
C SER A 37 -4.90 -2.28 3.00
N GLY A 38 -3.66 -2.69 3.27
CA GLY A 38 -3.38 -3.88 4.07
C GLY A 38 -4.02 -5.17 3.54
N SER A 39 -4.36 -6.08 4.45
CA SER A 39 -4.69 -7.47 4.08
C SER A 39 -5.99 -7.63 3.28
N ARG A 40 -6.96 -6.71 3.46
CA ARG A 40 -8.20 -6.67 2.67
C ARG A 40 -7.92 -6.27 1.22
N ALA A 41 -7.11 -5.24 1.03
CA ALA A 41 -6.69 -4.80 -0.30
C ALA A 41 -5.77 -5.82 -0.99
N TRP A 42 -4.93 -6.51 -0.21
CA TRP A 42 -4.07 -7.59 -0.71
C TRP A 42 -4.79 -8.91 -0.99
N GLY A 43 -6.07 -9.04 -0.64
CA GLY A 43 -6.91 -10.17 -1.03
C GLY A 43 -6.86 -11.39 -0.10
N PHE A 44 -6.31 -11.25 1.10
CA PHE A 44 -6.33 -12.31 2.11
C PHE A 44 -6.85 -11.83 3.48
N PRO A 45 -7.99 -11.14 3.55
CA PRO A 45 -8.58 -10.77 4.84
C PRO A 45 -8.94 -11.99 5.71
N SER A 46 -8.82 -11.83 7.02
CA SER A 46 -9.51 -12.68 8.01
C SER A 46 -10.72 -11.93 8.57
N THR A 47 -11.52 -12.62 9.39
CA THR A 47 -12.62 -12.02 10.16
C THR A 47 -12.12 -10.94 11.11
N ASP A 48 -10.95 -11.15 11.71
CA ASP A 48 -10.37 -10.27 12.74
C ASP A 48 -9.42 -9.23 12.14
N SER A 49 -9.32 -9.15 10.81
CA SER A 49 -8.49 -8.13 10.16
C SER A 49 -9.06 -6.73 10.39
N ASP A 50 -8.18 -5.81 10.75
CA ASP A 50 -8.46 -4.38 10.75
C ASP A 50 -8.84 -3.89 9.35
N TYR A 51 -9.47 -2.72 9.29
CA TYR A 51 -9.71 -1.98 8.05
C TYR A 51 -8.71 -0.82 7.99
N ASP A 52 -7.76 -0.95 7.07
CA ASP A 52 -6.64 -0.04 6.86
C ASP A 52 -7.05 1.05 5.86
N VAL A 53 -7.84 2.02 6.31
CA VAL A 53 -8.32 3.11 5.46
C VAL A 53 -7.19 4.10 5.21
N ARG A 54 -6.87 4.33 3.94
CA ARG A 54 -5.84 5.29 3.52
C ARG A 54 -6.44 6.33 2.59
N PHE A 55 -6.18 7.60 2.85
CA PHE A 55 -6.80 8.68 2.09
C PHE A 55 -5.86 9.81 1.70
N LEU A 56 -6.24 10.54 0.66
CA LEU A 56 -5.60 11.76 0.18
C LEU A 56 -6.54 12.93 0.46
N TYR A 57 -6.01 13.98 1.07
CA TYR A 57 -6.79 15.17 1.40
C TYR A 57 -6.11 16.46 0.97
N VAL A 58 -6.95 17.49 0.81
CA VAL A 58 -6.60 18.82 0.38
C VAL A 58 -7.10 19.81 1.44
N PRO A 59 -6.22 20.46 2.21
CA PRO A 59 -6.61 21.54 3.10
C PRO A 59 -6.96 22.80 2.30
N ARG A 60 -7.49 23.83 2.97
CA ARG A 60 -7.73 25.12 2.33
C ARG A 60 -6.43 25.77 1.82
N LYS A 61 -6.55 26.66 0.85
CA LYS A 61 -5.41 27.36 0.22
C LYS A 61 -4.55 28.10 1.25
N GLU A 62 -5.17 28.67 2.29
CA GLU A 62 -4.50 29.40 3.37
C GLU A 62 -3.49 28.53 4.12
N TRP A 63 -3.75 27.22 4.22
CA TRP A 63 -2.83 26.25 4.84
C TRP A 63 -1.46 26.20 4.11
N TYR A 64 -1.43 26.43 2.80
CA TYR A 64 -0.19 26.43 2.02
C TYR A 64 0.59 27.74 2.14
N TRP A 65 -0.10 28.83 2.49
CA TRP A 65 0.48 30.17 2.62
C TRP A 65 0.86 30.52 4.05
N ALA A 66 0.38 29.73 5.02
CA ALA A 66 0.76 29.88 6.42
C ALA A 66 2.28 29.83 6.59
N MET A 67 2.81 30.71 7.44
CA MET A 67 4.24 30.70 7.79
C MET A 67 4.60 29.54 8.72
N GLU A 68 3.63 29.04 9.47
CA GLU A 68 3.80 27.92 10.39
C GLU A 68 3.88 26.60 9.63
N GLU A 69 4.74 25.68 10.09
CA GLU A 69 4.74 24.32 9.59
C GLU A 69 3.52 23.57 10.14
N HIS A 70 2.68 23.09 9.22
CA HIS A 70 1.55 22.27 9.57
C HIS A 70 1.84 20.79 9.36
N ARG A 71 1.21 19.95 10.19
CA ARG A 71 1.28 18.50 10.03
C ARG A 71 0.63 18.09 8.70
N ASP A 72 1.36 17.34 7.89
CA ASP A 72 0.95 16.90 6.54
C ASP A 72 0.31 15.49 6.54
N VAL A 73 -0.06 15.00 7.73
CA VAL A 73 -0.69 13.69 7.98
C VAL A 73 -1.82 13.86 8.98
N ILE A 74 -2.97 13.26 8.67
CA ILE A 74 -4.07 13.07 9.62
C ILE A 74 -4.11 11.58 9.97
N GLU A 75 -4.11 11.28 11.27
CA GLU A 75 -4.28 9.92 11.82
C GLU A 75 -5.41 9.98 12.85
N ARG A 76 -6.39 9.11 12.72
CA ARG A 76 -7.38 8.91 13.78
C ARG A 76 -6.77 7.98 14.84
N PRO A 77 -7.12 8.17 16.13
CA PRO A 77 -6.85 7.13 17.11
C PRO A 77 -7.39 5.80 16.59
N ILE A 78 -6.59 4.75 16.72
CA ILE A 78 -7.00 3.41 16.33
C ILE A 78 -8.24 3.05 17.17
N ASP A 79 -9.36 2.87 16.50
CA ASP A 79 -10.53 2.18 17.05
C ASP A 79 -10.29 0.68 16.86
N ASP A 80 -10.84 -0.19 17.72
CA ASP A 80 -10.54 -1.64 17.77
C ASP A 80 -10.63 -2.36 16.40
N VAL A 81 -11.22 -1.75 15.37
CA VAL A 81 -11.38 -2.30 14.02
C VAL A 81 -10.89 -1.35 12.90
N LEU A 82 -10.67 -0.06 13.15
CA LEU A 82 -10.38 0.94 12.10
C LEU A 82 -9.03 1.62 12.32
N ASP A 83 -8.13 1.49 11.34
CA ASP A 83 -6.91 2.29 11.21
C ASP A 83 -7.07 3.27 10.04
N ILE A 84 -7.34 4.54 10.36
CA ILE A 84 -7.58 5.59 9.38
C ILE A 84 -6.42 6.59 9.38
N SER A 85 -5.70 6.68 8.27
CA SER A 85 -4.62 7.66 8.08
C SER A 85 -4.61 8.23 6.67
N GLY A 86 -4.22 9.49 6.55
CA GLY A 86 -4.23 10.17 5.27
C GLY A 86 -3.10 11.16 5.10
N TRP A 87 -2.77 11.41 3.84
CA TRP A 87 -1.70 12.30 3.43
C TRP A 87 -2.23 13.55 2.75
N GLU A 88 -1.66 14.68 3.13
CA GLU A 88 -1.90 15.95 2.45
C GLU A 88 -1.39 15.88 1.00
N LEU A 89 -2.07 16.58 0.10
CA LEU A 89 -1.82 16.61 -1.34
C LEU A 89 -0.34 16.78 -1.72
N ARG A 90 0.33 17.85 -1.30
CA ARG A 90 1.74 18.11 -1.63
C ARG A 90 2.66 17.02 -1.08
N LYS A 91 2.40 16.45 0.10
CA LYS A 91 3.10 15.24 0.57
C LYS A 91 2.88 14.05 -0.38
N ALA A 92 1.64 13.78 -0.74
CA ALA A 92 1.27 12.68 -1.63
C ALA A 92 1.93 12.82 -3.01
N LEU A 93 1.91 14.01 -3.62
CA LEU A 93 2.56 14.28 -4.90
C LEU A 93 4.09 14.10 -4.82
N ARG A 94 4.73 14.52 -3.72
CA ARG A 94 6.17 14.29 -3.50
C ARG A 94 6.50 12.80 -3.39
N LEU A 95 5.67 12.02 -2.68
CA LEU A 95 5.85 10.58 -2.54
C LEU A 95 5.58 9.86 -3.86
N PHE A 96 4.56 10.29 -4.60
CA PHE A 96 4.24 9.79 -5.93
C PHE A 96 5.40 10.02 -6.90
N ASN A 97 5.95 11.24 -6.92
CA ASN A 97 7.14 11.55 -7.69
C ASN A 97 8.28 10.59 -7.33
N LYS A 98 8.50 10.28 -6.04
CA LYS A 98 9.56 9.36 -5.60
C LYS A 98 9.30 7.88 -5.89
N SER A 99 8.19 7.54 -6.54
CA SER A 99 7.76 6.15 -6.75
C SER A 99 7.63 5.39 -5.42
N ASN A 100 7.05 6.05 -4.42
CA ASN A 100 6.85 5.44 -3.11
C ASN A 100 5.83 4.28 -3.21
N PRO A 101 6.10 3.09 -2.61
CA PRO A 101 5.19 1.96 -2.69
C PRO A 101 3.77 2.24 -2.21
N SER A 102 3.61 2.94 -1.09
CA SER A 102 2.30 3.12 -0.47
C SER A 102 1.35 3.92 -1.37
N ILE A 103 1.80 5.04 -1.96
CA ILE A 103 0.94 5.81 -2.87
C ILE A 103 0.65 5.04 -4.16
N MET A 104 1.62 4.28 -4.68
CA MET A 104 1.42 3.43 -5.85
C MET A 104 0.39 2.34 -5.58
N GLU A 105 0.45 1.74 -4.38
CA GLU A 105 -0.50 0.76 -3.88
C GLU A 105 -1.89 1.36 -3.66
N TRP A 106 -2.01 2.53 -3.02
CA TRP A 106 -3.31 3.20 -2.80
C TRP A 106 -4.02 3.52 -4.11
N LEU A 107 -3.29 4.00 -5.12
CA LEU A 107 -3.83 4.26 -6.46
C LEU A 107 -4.24 2.98 -7.21
N SER A 108 -3.77 1.81 -6.78
CA SER A 108 -4.05 0.50 -7.35
C SER A 108 -5.10 -0.29 -6.56
N SER A 109 -5.67 0.28 -5.50
CA SER A 109 -6.67 -0.41 -4.68
C SER A 109 -8.02 -0.50 -5.40
N ASP A 110 -8.58 -1.72 -5.45
CA ASP A 110 -9.90 -1.99 -6.02
C ASP A 110 -11.05 -1.69 -5.05
N ILE A 111 -10.74 -1.45 -3.78
CA ILE A 111 -11.73 -1.18 -2.74
C ILE A 111 -11.68 0.32 -2.41
N ILE A 112 -12.56 1.07 -3.05
CA ILE A 112 -12.63 2.54 -2.94
C ILE A 112 -13.76 2.92 -1.98
N TYR A 113 -13.43 3.64 -0.91
CA TYR A 113 -14.38 4.18 0.07
C TYR A 113 -14.95 5.53 -0.37
N ALA A 114 -14.09 6.39 -0.91
CA ALA A 114 -14.45 7.66 -1.51
C ALA A 114 -13.49 7.97 -2.66
N GLU A 115 -14.01 8.51 -3.74
CA GLU A 115 -13.20 9.11 -4.80
C GLU A 115 -13.99 10.32 -5.32
N SER A 116 -13.38 11.49 -5.25
CA SER A 116 -14.00 12.77 -5.58
C SER A 116 -12.97 13.64 -6.29
N PHE A 117 -13.46 14.57 -7.10
CA PHE A 117 -12.62 15.45 -7.93
C PHE A 117 -11.75 14.66 -8.93
N SER A 118 -10.87 15.35 -9.65
CA SER A 118 -10.08 14.75 -10.73
C SER A 118 -8.71 14.19 -10.29
N LEU A 119 -8.26 14.46 -9.05
CA LEU A 119 -6.91 14.13 -8.57
C LEU A 119 -6.52 12.66 -8.77
N ALA A 120 -7.33 11.72 -8.27
CA ALA A 120 -6.99 10.30 -8.29
C ALA A 120 -6.87 9.78 -9.73
N LYS A 121 -7.75 10.22 -10.62
CA LYS A 121 -7.71 9.90 -12.05
C LYS A 121 -6.42 10.43 -12.68
N GLN A 122 -6.09 11.70 -12.49
CA GLN A 122 -4.88 12.31 -13.07
C GLN A 122 -3.59 11.66 -12.55
N LEU A 123 -3.54 11.27 -11.27
CA LEU A 123 -2.43 10.49 -10.72
C LEU A 123 -2.30 9.10 -11.36
N ARG A 124 -3.41 8.41 -11.60
CA ARG A 124 -3.38 7.11 -12.30
C ARG A 124 -2.89 7.24 -13.74
N GLU A 125 -3.23 8.32 -14.44
CA GLU A 125 -2.73 8.62 -15.79
C GLU A 125 -1.22 8.92 -15.82
N LEU A 126 -0.67 9.50 -14.75
CA LEU A 126 0.77 9.78 -14.61
C LEU A 126 1.57 8.60 -14.03
N LYS A 127 0.92 7.52 -13.59
CA LYS A 127 1.51 6.44 -12.79
C LYS A 127 2.71 5.78 -13.48
N ASP A 128 2.58 5.47 -14.77
CA ASP A 128 3.65 4.81 -15.53
C ASP A 128 4.88 5.71 -15.74
N ARG A 129 4.68 7.03 -15.82
CA ARG A 129 5.78 8.00 -15.88
C ARG A 129 6.43 8.22 -14.52
N ALA A 130 5.67 8.09 -13.43
CA ALA A 130 6.18 8.18 -12.06
C ALA A 130 6.82 6.86 -11.58
N PHE A 131 6.65 5.77 -12.33
CA PHE A 131 7.23 4.48 -12.02
C PHE A 131 8.76 4.52 -12.14
N TYR A 132 9.43 4.27 -11.02
CA TYR A 132 10.87 4.22 -10.93
C TYR A 132 11.30 2.92 -10.23
N PRO A 133 11.60 1.85 -11.00
CA PRO A 133 11.98 0.53 -10.51
C PRO A 133 12.99 0.55 -9.37
N ALA A 134 14.04 1.36 -9.51
CA ALA A 134 15.15 1.40 -8.54
C ALA A 134 14.66 1.82 -7.15
N ALA A 135 13.94 2.94 -7.04
CA ALA A 135 13.40 3.41 -5.77
C ALA A 135 12.34 2.45 -5.23
N LEU A 136 11.45 1.96 -6.10
CA LEU A 136 10.36 1.10 -5.69
C LEU A 136 10.87 -0.25 -5.14
N MET A 137 11.80 -0.90 -5.83
CA MET A 137 12.48 -2.10 -5.34
C MET A 137 13.25 -1.83 -4.05
N TYR A 138 14.01 -0.73 -3.98
CA TYR A 138 14.75 -0.36 -2.77
C TYR A 138 13.83 -0.24 -1.55
N HIS A 139 12.66 0.38 -1.71
CA HIS A 139 11.67 0.47 -0.63
C HIS A 139 11.11 -0.90 -0.24
N TYR A 140 10.73 -1.74 -1.20
CA TYR A 140 10.23 -3.09 -0.91
C TYR A 140 11.27 -3.97 -0.20
N ILE A 141 12.53 -3.96 -0.65
CA ILE A 141 13.62 -4.75 -0.05
C ILE A 141 13.88 -4.31 1.39
N ASN A 142 13.99 -3.00 1.64
CA ASN A 142 14.21 -2.51 3.00
C ASN A 142 13.03 -2.81 3.93
N MET A 143 11.81 -2.75 3.42
CA MET A 143 10.62 -3.17 4.16
C MET A 143 10.66 -4.67 4.48
N ALA A 144 11.02 -5.52 3.51
CA ALA A 144 11.16 -6.95 3.69
C ALA A 144 12.23 -7.29 4.74
N LYS A 145 13.42 -6.70 4.63
CA LYS A 145 14.55 -6.86 5.58
C LYS A 145 14.17 -6.48 7.01
N ARG A 146 13.51 -5.32 7.18
CA ARG A 146 13.06 -4.86 8.50
C ARG A 146 12.03 -5.82 9.10
N ASN A 147 11.06 -6.28 8.33
CA ASN A 147 10.06 -7.23 8.82
C ASN A 147 10.65 -8.62 9.08
N GLU A 148 11.56 -9.12 8.24
CA GLU A 148 12.28 -10.38 8.46
C GLU A 148 13.02 -10.33 9.80
N SER A 149 13.89 -9.32 9.96
CA SER A 149 14.74 -9.21 11.14
C SER A 149 13.96 -9.03 12.45
N HIS A 150 12.84 -8.32 12.42
CA HIS A 150 12.02 -8.06 13.60
C HIS A 150 11.07 -9.21 13.95
N HIS A 151 10.67 -10.04 12.97
CA HIS A 151 9.53 -10.94 13.14
C HIS A 151 9.77 -12.40 12.75
N LEU A 152 10.69 -12.70 11.83
CA LEU A 152 10.85 -14.06 11.28
C LEU A 152 12.08 -14.82 11.82
N ARG A 153 12.84 -14.25 12.76
CA ARG A 153 14.06 -14.89 13.32
C ARG A 153 13.82 -15.81 14.51
N GLY A 154 12.63 -15.76 15.12
CA GLY A 154 12.27 -16.64 16.23
C GLY A 154 11.88 -18.05 15.75
N GLU A 155 11.86 -19.02 16.67
CA GLU A 155 11.34 -20.37 16.39
C GLU A 155 9.85 -20.36 16.07
N LYS A 156 9.12 -19.38 16.63
CA LYS A 156 7.67 -19.21 16.53
C LYS A 156 7.36 -17.83 15.97
N VAL A 157 6.63 -17.79 14.86
CA VAL A 157 6.40 -16.59 14.08
C VAL A 157 4.91 -16.40 13.80
N ARG A 158 4.37 -15.20 14.04
CA ARG A 158 2.97 -14.92 13.73
C ARG A 158 2.71 -14.97 12.23
N ILE A 159 1.66 -15.67 11.81
CA ILE A 159 1.34 -15.90 10.39
C ILE A 159 1.27 -14.60 9.57
N LYS A 160 0.60 -13.56 10.08
CA LYS A 160 0.49 -12.24 9.41
C LYS A 160 1.85 -11.63 9.02
N LYS A 161 2.92 -11.92 9.78
CA LYS A 161 4.24 -11.35 9.54
C LYS A 161 4.97 -11.96 8.35
N TYR A 162 4.65 -13.19 7.94
CA TYR A 162 5.18 -13.76 6.70
C TYR A 162 4.78 -12.93 5.49
N PHE A 163 3.52 -12.48 5.44
CA PHE A 163 3.02 -11.69 4.31
C PHE A 163 3.68 -10.30 4.22
N TYR A 164 4.10 -9.71 5.33
CA TYR A 164 4.89 -8.46 5.33
C TYR A 164 6.33 -8.62 4.81
N VAL A 165 6.78 -9.85 4.54
CA VAL A 165 8.06 -10.15 3.91
C VAL A 165 7.85 -10.72 2.50
N LEU A 166 6.93 -11.67 2.34
CA LEU A 166 6.61 -12.29 1.05
C LEU A 166 6.07 -11.28 0.04
N ARG A 167 5.09 -10.45 0.42
CA ARG A 167 4.45 -9.50 -0.51
C ARG A 167 5.45 -8.48 -1.08
N PRO A 168 6.38 -7.88 -0.30
CA PRO A 168 7.44 -7.05 -0.86
C PRO A 168 8.46 -7.81 -1.73
N LEU A 169 8.81 -9.05 -1.39
CA LEU A 169 9.74 -9.84 -2.22
C LEU A 169 9.13 -10.20 -3.58
N LEU A 170 7.86 -10.61 -3.60
CA LEU A 170 7.13 -10.85 -4.85
C LEU A 170 6.94 -9.56 -5.64
N ALA A 171 6.75 -8.41 -4.97
CA ALA A 171 6.75 -7.12 -5.63
C ALA A 171 8.08 -6.81 -6.35
N CYS A 172 9.21 -7.15 -5.74
CA CYS A 172 10.52 -7.05 -6.39
C CYS A 172 10.62 -7.98 -7.61
N GLN A 173 10.15 -9.22 -7.52
CA GLN A 173 10.10 -10.15 -8.65
C GLN A 173 9.22 -9.63 -9.80
N TRP A 174 8.07 -9.02 -9.47
CA TRP A 174 7.21 -8.39 -10.46
C TRP A 174 7.93 -7.26 -11.19
N ILE A 175 8.57 -6.34 -10.44
CA ILE A 175 9.28 -5.20 -11.03
C ILE A 175 10.41 -5.69 -11.93
N GLU A 176 11.15 -6.71 -11.51
CA GLU A 176 12.22 -7.31 -12.30
C GLU A 176 11.70 -7.88 -13.63
N ARG A 177 10.60 -8.65 -13.58
CA ARG A 177 10.02 -9.37 -14.73
C ARG A 177 9.23 -8.48 -15.67
N TYR A 178 8.29 -7.69 -15.15
CA TYR A 178 7.30 -6.95 -15.95
C TYR A 178 7.62 -5.48 -16.12
N ARG A 179 8.54 -4.91 -15.32
CA ARG A 179 8.92 -3.49 -15.39
C ARG A 179 7.72 -2.55 -15.27
N THR A 180 6.79 -2.89 -14.39
CA THR A 180 5.60 -2.07 -14.04
C THR A 180 5.39 -2.06 -12.53
N VAL A 181 4.46 -1.22 -12.06
CA VAL A 181 4.01 -1.22 -10.66
C VAL A 181 3.33 -2.56 -10.36
N PRO A 182 3.71 -3.27 -9.28
CA PRO A 182 3.11 -4.54 -8.91
C PRO A 182 1.62 -4.41 -8.54
N PRO A 183 0.78 -5.39 -8.89
CA PRO A 183 -0.63 -5.42 -8.51
C PRO A 183 -0.77 -5.51 -7.00
N MET A 184 -1.84 -4.93 -6.45
CA MET A 184 -2.09 -4.91 -5.02
C MET A 184 -2.44 -6.31 -4.49
N ASP A 185 -3.22 -7.08 -5.25
CA ASP A 185 -3.67 -8.43 -4.90
C ASP A 185 -2.49 -9.42 -4.85
N PHE A 186 -2.32 -10.08 -3.72
CA PHE A 186 -1.23 -11.04 -3.50
C PHE A 186 -1.45 -12.36 -4.23
N HIS A 187 -2.70 -12.77 -4.47
CA HIS A 187 -2.98 -13.97 -5.26
C HIS A 187 -2.56 -13.80 -6.71
N GLU A 188 -2.69 -12.59 -7.26
CA GLU A 188 -2.17 -12.26 -8.59
C GLU A 188 -0.65 -12.40 -8.65
N LEU A 189 0.05 -11.88 -7.64
CA LEU A 189 1.50 -12.05 -7.54
C LEU A 189 1.91 -13.53 -7.45
N LEU A 190 1.23 -14.32 -6.62
CA LEU A 190 1.53 -15.75 -6.48
C LEU A 190 1.32 -16.49 -7.80
N LYS A 191 0.17 -16.29 -8.44
CA LYS A 191 -0.19 -16.94 -9.69
C LYS A 191 0.82 -16.66 -10.80
N GLU A 192 1.31 -15.43 -10.90
CA GLU A 192 2.22 -15.02 -11.97
C GLU A 192 3.70 -15.34 -11.67
N LEU A 193 4.10 -15.40 -10.39
CA LEU A 193 5.52 -15.43 -10.02
C LEU A 193 5.98 -16.74 -9.38
N VAL A 194 5.09 -17.51 -8.76
CA VAL A 194 5.45 -18.72 -8.00
C VAL A 194 4.95 -19.96 -8.72
N GLU A 195 5.88 -20.79 -9.19
CA GLU A 195 5.58 -22.05 -9.87
C GLU A 195 4.99 -23.10 -8.91
N GLU A 196 4.27 -24.07 -9.47
CA GLU A 196 3.75 -25.21 -8.71
C GLU A 196 4.88 -25.97 -8.01
N GLY A 197 4.71 -26.21 -6.71
CA GLY A 197 5.69 -26.93 -5.92
C GLY A 197 5.55 -26.72 -4.42
N PRO A 198 6.54 -27.19 -3.64
CA PRO A 198 6.48 -27.14 -2.17
C PRO A 198 6.38 -25.73 -1.60
N LEU A 199 7.06 -24.74 -2.22
CA LEU A 199 6.98 -23.34 -1.80
C LEU A 199 5.55 -22.79 -1.94
N LEU A 200 4.93 -22.97 -3.11
CA LEU A 200 3.55 -22.51 -3.33
C LEU A 200 2.58 -23.20 -2.39
N THR A 201 2.81 -24.48 -2.10
CA THR A 201 2.00 -25.27 -1.16
C THR A 201 2.07 -24.68 0.25
N GLU A 202 3.27 -24.42 0.79
CA GLU A 202 3.44 -23.78 2.11
C GLU A 202 2.79 -22.38 2.16
N ILE A 203 2.91 -21.59 1.10
CA ILE A 203 2.28 -20.26 1.05
C ILE A 203 0.75 -20.37 1.04
N HIS A 204 0.17 -21.31 0.30
CA HIS A 204 -1.27 -21.54 0.31
C HIS A 204 -1.77 -22.03 1.67
N GLU A 205 -1.02 -22.89 2.36
CA GLU A 205 -1.34 -23.31 3.73
C GLU A 205 -1.32 -22.12 4.69
N LEU A 206 -0.29 -21.27 4.63
CA LEU A 206 -0.25 -20.02 5.40
C LEU A 206 -1.44 -19.11 5.10
N LEU A 207 -1.80 -18.94 3.82
CA LEU A 207 -2.93 -18.11 3.41
C LEU A 207 -4.23 -18.64 3.97
N LYS A 208 -4.46 -19.94 3.85
CA LYS A 208 -5.66 -20.59 4.38
C LYS A 208 -5.78 -20.35 5.88
N ARG A 209 -4.74 -20.66 6.66
CA ARG A 209 -4.72 -20.45 8.11
C ARG A 209 -4.94 -18.99 8.48
N LYS A 210 -4.30 -18.05 7.76
CA LYS A 210 -4.51 -16.61 7.95
C LYS A 210 -5.99 -16.26 7.77
N MET A 211 -6.59 -16.68 6.67
CA MET A 211 -7.98 -16.34 6.32
C MET A 211 -9.00 -17.00 7.26
N ASP A 212 -8.67 -18.17 7.81
CA ASP A 212 -9.48 -18.89 8.80
C ASP A 212 -9.45 -18.23 10.21
N GLY A 213 -8.69 -17.16 10.41
CA GLY A 213 -8.63 -16.39 11.65
C GLY A 213 -7.49 -16.78 12.60
N GLU A 214 -6.60 -17.68 12.19
CA GLU A 214 -5.44 -18.10 12.98
C GLU A 214 -4.29 -17.06 12.95
N GLU A 215 -4.58 -15.75 12.86
CA GLU A 215 -3.55 -14.71 12.72
C GLU A 215 -2.65 -14.57 13.96
N MET A 216 -3.22 -14.85 15.13
CA MET A 216 -2.52 -14.88 16.41
C MET A 216 -1.68 -16.14 16.60
N ASP A 217 -1.92 -17.17 15.77
CA ASP A 217 -1.17 -18.40 15.85
C ASP A 217 0.26 -18.21 15.35
N VAL A 218 1.14 -18.95 16.00
CA VAL A 218 2.54 -18.99 15.69
C VAL A 218 2.84 -20.21 14.85
N GLU A 219 3.54 -19.99 13.74
CA GLU A 219 4.06 -21.01 12.87
C GLU A 219 5.51 -21.30 13.24
N ASN A 220 5.91 -22.56 13.12
CA ASN A 220 7.31 -22.94 13.24
C ASN A 220 8.08 -22.48 11.99
N ARG A 221 9.41 -22.60 12.02
CA ARG A 221 10.20 -22.32 10.83
C ARG A 221 9.81 -23.26 9.66
N LEU A 222 9.10 -22.72 8.68
CA LEU A 222 8.73 -23.35 7.41
C LEU A 222 9.94 -23.73 6.55
N ALA A 223 9.85 -24.88 5.89
CA ALA A 223 10.98 -25.53 5.22
C ALA A 223 11.31 -24.91 3.87
N TYR A 224 10.34 -24.34 3.15
CA TYR A 224 10.54 -23.77 1.82
C TYR A 224 10.41 -22.24 1.81
N VAL A 225 9.53 -21.66 2.64
CA VAL A 225 9.35 -20.21 2.75
C VAL A 225 10.59 -19.50 3.30
N HIS A 226 11.24 -20.01 4.35
CA HIS A 226 12.43 -19.35 4.91
C HIS A 226 13.61 -19.36 3.93
N PRO A 227 14.00 -20.50 3.32
CA PRO A 227 15.07 -20.48 2.32
C PRO A 227 14.76 -19.58 1.12
N PHE A 228 13.48 -19.51 0.71
CA PHE A 228 13.05 -18.57 -0.33
C PHE A 228 13.28 -17.11 0.09
N ILE A 229 12.83 -16.73 1.29
CA ILE A 229 13.01 -15.37 1.84
C ILE A 229 14.51 -15.02 1.93
N ASP A 230 15.31 -15.90 2.53
CA ASP A 230 16.75 -15.68 2.74
C ASP A 230 17.46 -15.48 1.39
N LYS A 231 17.14 -16.32 0.40
CA LYS A 231 17.70 -16.24 -0.96
C LYS A 231 17.30 -14.94 -1.66
N GLU A 232 16.01 -14.61 -1.69
CA GLU A 232 15.51 -13.46 -2.45
C GLU A 232 15.91 -12.13 -1.81
N LEU A 233 15.99 -12.05 -0.48
CA LEU A 233 16.52 -10.87 0.21
C LEU A 233 17.96 -10.56 -0.21
N LEU A 234 18.83 -11.57 -0.22
CA LEU A 234 20.23 -11.41 -0.67
C LEU A 234 20.31 -11.03 -2.14
N ARG A 235 19.54 -11.73 -2.99
CA ARG A 235 19.54 -11.51 -4.45
C ARG A 235 19.10 -10.09 -4.78
N PHE A 236 17.99 -9.64 -4.21
CA PHE A 236 17.44 -8.33 -4.52
C PHE A 236 18.24 -7.17 -3.92
N ASP A 237 18.85 -7.37 -2.75
CA ASP A 237 19.74 -6.37 -2.18
C ASP A 237 20.95 -6.06 -3.06
N GLU A 238 21.49 -7.06 -3.75
CA GLU A 238 22.53 -6.84 -4.75
C GLU A 238 21.95 -6.29 -6.06
N LEU A 239 20.83 -6.83 -6.54
CA LEU A 239 20.23 -6.43 -7.81
C LEU A 239 19.85 -4.94 -7.80
N VAL A 240 19.27 -4.43 -6.72
CA VAL A 240 18.83 -3.03 -6.63
C VAL A 240 19.99 -2.04 -6.79
N LYS A 241 21.21 -2.43 -6.41
CA LYS A 241 22.41 -1.60 -6.58
C LYS A 241 22.80 -1.42 -8.05
N SER A 242 22.37 -2.32 -8.94
CA SER A 242 22.63 -2.22 -10.37
C SER A 242 21.63 -1.34 -11.15
N TYR A 243 20.53 -0.94 -10.52
CA TYR A 243 19.53 -0.09 -11.17
C TYR A 243 20.02 1.36 -11.25
N ASN A 244 20.47 1.77 -12.44
CA ASN A 244 21.00 3.12 -12.71
C ASN A 244 20.23 3.87 -13.81
N GLN A 245 18.95 3.55 -14.02
CA GLN A 245 18.18 4.24 -15.05
C GLN A 245 17.86 5.69 -14.64
N PRO A 246 17.86 6.64 -15.59
CA PRO A 246 17.37 7.99 -15.33
C PRO A 246 15.89 7.94 -14.98
N LYS A 247 15.45 8.92 -14.20
CA LYS A 247 14.07 9.06 -13.77
C LYS A 247 13.44 10.25 -14.48
N ASP A 248 12.22 10.07 -14.95
CA ASP A 248 11.41 11.18 -15.46
C ASP A 248 11.22 12.25 -14.38
N ASN A 249 11.40 13.50 -14.77
CA ASN A 249 11.17 14.64 -13.89
C ASN A 249 9.75 15.17 -14.07
N LEU A 250 8.82 14.71 -13.22
CA LEU A 250 7.42 15.14 -13.25
C LEU A 250 7.15 16.40 -12.42
N MET A 251 8.18 17.14 -11.99
CA MET A 251 7.98 18.23 -11.03
C MET A 251 7.04 19.32 -11.56
N GLN A 252 7.14 19.66 -12.84
CA GLN A 252 6.27 20.68 -13.43
C GLN A 252 4.83 20.20 -13.50
N GLU A 253 4.58 19.01 -14.04
CA GLU A 253 3.23 18.45 -14.14
C GLU A 253 2.58 18.26 -12.77
N LEU A 254 3.36 17.86 -11.75
CA LEU A 254 2.86 17.73 -10.39
C LEU A 254 2.58 19.09 -9.73
N ASN A 255 3.33 20.14 -10.07
CA ASN A 255 3.02 21.50 -9.61
C ASN A 255 1.74 22.04 -10.26
N GLU A 256 1.51 21.74 -11.53
CA GLU A 256 0.28 22.09 -12.25
C GLU A 256 -0.91 21.31 -11.67
N LEU A 257 -0.74 20.00 -11.42
CA LEU A 257 -1.74 19.16 -10.76
C LEU A 257 -2.09 19.65 -9.35
N LEU A 258 -1.08 20.09 -8.58
CA LEU A 258 -1.30 20.69 -7.26
C LEU A 258 -2.23 21.90 -7.35
N GLN A 259 -1.94 22.82 -8.28
CA GLN A 259 -2.72 24.04 -8.45
C GLN A 259 -4.13 23.75 -8.95
N SER A 260 -4.27 22.94 -9.99
CA SER A 260 -5.58 22.59 -10.56
C SER A 260 -6.46 21.84 -9.56
N THR A 261 -5.88 20.96 -8.74
CA THR A 261 -6.61 20.27 -7.67
C THR A 261 -7.08 21.26 -6.60
N LEU A 262 -6.24 22.21 -6.19
CA LEU A 262 -6.63 23.23 -5.20
C LEU A 262 -7.75 24.14 -5.71
N ASP A 263 -7.74 24.46 -7.00
CA ASP A 263 -8.78 25.23 -7.64
C ASP A 263 -10.08 24.43 -7.77
N GLU A 264 -10.03 23.17 -8.22
CA GLU A 264 -11.20 22.30 -8.37
C GLU A 264 -11.90 22.03 -7.04
N VAL A 265 -11.13 21.74 -5.99
CA VAL A 265 -11.65 21.30 -4.69
C VAL A 265 -12.33 22.43 -3.90
N TRP A 266 -11.87 23.67 -4.09
CA TRP A 266 -12.33 24.85 -3.34
C TRP A 266 -12.97 25.93 -4.22
N ALA A 267 -13.39 25.55 -5.44
CA ALA A 267 -14.16 26.42 -6.35
C ALA A 267 -15.55 26.77 -5.80
#